data_AF-A0A2E3IXV4-F1
#
_entry.id   AF-A0A2E3IXV4-F1
#
_cell.length_a   1.000
_cell.length_b   1.000
_cell.length_c   1.000
_cell.angle_alpha   90.00
_cell.angle_beta   90.00
_cell.angle_gamma   90.00
#
_symmetry.space_group_name_H-M   'P 1'
#
loop_
_entity.id
_entity.type
_entity.pdbx_description
1 polymer ?
#
loop_
_entity_poly.entity_id
_entity_poly.type
_entity_poly.pdbx_seq_one_letter_code
_entity_poly.pdbx_strand_id
1 'polypeptide(L)'
;MGEVSGPAPDPGVQYRKGTRATLFDAGTGPVETEVLDRYALPIGYHIEGPAIVEETESTTFVGPQWTADVDDSGSLILQKREGGK
;
A
#
# COMPACT_ATOMS: atom_id res chain seq x y z
N MET A 1 25.83 -3.09 -9.93
CA MET A 1 24.86 -3.10 -8.82
C MET A 1 24.36 -1.67 -8.72
N GLY A 2 23.41 -1.31 -9.59
CA GLY A 2 22.92 0.06 -9.71
C GLY A 2 21.50 0.08 -9.16
N GLU A 3 21.30 0.86 -8.11
CA GLU A 3 19.98 1.17 -7.58
C GLU A 3 19.27 2.02 -8.65
N VAL A 4 18.37 1.40 -9.41
CA VAL A 4 17.45 2.15 -10.26
C VAL A 4 16.38 2.73 -9.35
N SER A 5 16.63 3.93 -8.83
CA SER A 5 15.55 4.76 -8.31
C SER A 5 14.57 4.96 -9.46
N GLY A 6 13.40 4.34 -9.37
CA GLY A 6 12.30 4.57 -10.31
C GLY A 6 12.00 6.07 -10.40
N PRO A 7 11.39 6.54 -11.51
CA PRO A 7 10.99 7.93 -11.62
C PRO A 7 10.14 8.29 -10.38
N ALA A 8 10.49 9.42 -9.74
CA ALA A 8 9.66 9.97 -8.68
C ALA A 8 8.24 10.20 -9.24
N PRO A 9 7.18 9.87 -8.48
CA PRO A 9 5.81 10.00 -8.97
C PRO A 9 5.54 11.44 -9.44
N ASP A 10 4.83 11.57 -10.56
CA ASP A 10 4.41 12.86 -11.08
C ASP A 10 3.63 13.65 -10.00
N PRO A 11 3.96 14.93 -9.74
CA PRO A 11 3.39 15.71 -8.64
C PRO A 11 1.90 16.08 -8.78
N GLY A 12 1.16 15.40 -9.67
CA GLY A 12 -0.27 15.61 -9.91
C GLY A 12 -1.13 14.35 -9.89
N VAL A 13 -0.56 13.14 -9.77
CA VAL A 13 -1.35 11.90 -9.67
C VAL A 13 -1.79 11.70 -8.22
N GLN A 14 -3.06 11.96 -7.96
CA GLN A 14 -3.66 11.76 -6.63
C GLN A 14 -4.03 10.28 -6.44
N TYR A 15 -3.04 9.45 -6.11
CA TYR A 15 -3.28 8.04 -5.76
C TYR A 15 -3.81 7.86 -4.33
N ARG A 16 -3.83 8.92 -3.51
CA ARG A 16 -4.40 8.92 -2.16
C ARG A 16 -5.86 9.38 -2.22
N LYS A 17 -6.77 8.52 -1.79
CA LYS A 17 -8.22 8.81 -1.70
C LYS A 17 -8.62 9.40 -0.33
N GLY A 18 -7.81 9.19 0.70
CA GLY A 18 -8.04 9.69 2.06
C GLY A 18 -7.53 8.73 3.13
N THR A 19 -8.11 8.80 4.33
CA THR A 19 -7.82 7.89 5.44
C THR A 19 -9.09 7.24 5.99
N ARG A 20 -8.94 6.06 6.61
CA ARG A 20 -10.00 5.34 7.32
C ARG A 20 -9.48 4.82 8.66
N ALA A 21 -10.28 4.97 9.71
CA ALA A 21 -9.99 4.37 11.01
C ALA A 21 -10.22 2.86 10.92
N THR A 22 -9.16 2.07 11.10
CA THR A 22 -9.20 0.61 10.94
C THR A 22 -8.67 -0.09 12.18
N LEU A 23 -9.41 -1.09 12.66
CA LEU A 23 -9.03 -1.90 13.82
C LEU A 23 -8.31 -3.17 13.35
N PHE A 24 -7.02 -3.30 13.68
CA PHE A 24 -6.20 -4.47 13.34
C PHE A 24 -6.07 -5.45 14.50
N ASP A 25 -6.02 -4.93 15.72
CA ASP A 25 -6.01 -5.69 16.96
C ASP A 25 -6.98 -5.03 17.95
N ALA A 26 -7.81 -5.85 18.59
CA ALA A 26 -8.84 -5.35 19.51
C ALA A 26 -8.25 -4.67 20.76
N GLY A 27 -7.01 -5.00 21.14
CA GLY A 27 -6.32 -4.45 22.30
C GLY A 27 -5.64 -3.11 22.05
N THR A 28 -5.34 -2.75 20.79
CA THR A 28 -4.65 -1.48 20.43
C THR A 28 -5.59 -0.36 20.02
N GLY A 29 -6.85 -0.66 19.69
CA GLY A 29 -7.80 0.30 19.15
C GLY A 29 -7.56 0.62 17.66
N PRO A 30 -8.47 1.38 17.03
CA PRO A 30 -8.38 1.69 15.60
C PRO A 30 -7.23 2.66 15.31
N VAL A 31 -6.57 2.46 14.16
CA VAL A 31 -5.50 3.33 13.66
C VAL A 31 -5.92 3.98 12.34
N GLU A 32 -5.48 5.21 12.10
CA GLU A 32 -5.68 5.86 10.80
C GLU A 32 -4.88 5.13 9.73
N THR A 33 -5.58 4.70 8.68
CA THR A 33 -5.03 3.88 7.59
C THR A 33 -5.24 4.60 6.28
N GLU A 34 -4.19 4.73 5.47
CA GLU A 34 -4.30 5.37 4.15
C GLU A 34 -5.17 4.55 3.21
N VAL A 35 -5.98 5.23 2.39
CA VAL A 35 -6.77 4.63 1.32
C VAL A 35 -6.19 5.07 -0.01
N LEU A 36 -5.75 4.10 -0.79
CA LEU A 36 -5.06 4.30 -2.07
C LEU A 36 -5.97 3.85 -3.22
N ASP A 37 -5.97 4.59 -4.32
CA ASP A 37 -6.58 4.18 -5.58
C ASP A 37 -5.62 3.29 -6.35
N ARG A 38 -5.99 2.01 -6.54
CA ARG A 38 -5.13 1.04 -7.23
C ARG A 38 -4.69 1.50 -8.61
N TYR A 39 -5.58 2.11 -9.38
CA TYR A 39 -5.31 2.45 -10.79
C TYR A 39 -4.45 3.70 -10.94
N ALA A 40 -4.29 4.47 -9.86
CA ALA A 40 -3.42 5.64 -9.82
C ALA A 40 -2.03 5.32 -9.24
N LEU A 41 -1.81 4.13 -8.68
CA LEU A 41 -0.50 3.73 -8.16
C LEU A 41 0.49 3.49 -9.31
N PRO A 42 1.66 4.15 -9.31
CA PRO A 42 2.65 3.95 -10.34
C PRO A 42 3.35 2.58 -10.20
N ILE A 43 3.90 2.10 -11.32
CA ILE A 43 4.80 0.94 -11.32
C ILE A 43 6.00 1.24 -10.42
N GLY A 44 6.39 0.27 -9.61
CA GLY A 44 7.46 0.40 -8.61
C GLY A 44 7.04 1.12 -7.34
N TYR A 45 5.76 1.48 -7.16
CA TYR A 45 5.29 2.09 -5.93
C TYR A 45 5.35 1.10 -4.76
N HIS A 46 6.05 1.49 -3.70
CA HIS A 46 6.16 0.73 -2.47
C HIS A 46 5.15 1.22 -1.43
N ILE A 47 4.44 0.29 -0.81
CA ILE A 47 3.46 0.54 0.25
C ILE A 47 3.96 -0.09 1.54
N GLU A 48 4.17 0.76 2.54
CA GLU A 48 4.32 0.33 3.92
C GLU A 48 2.94 0.24 4.58
N GLY A 49 2.55 -0.94 5.06
CA GLY A 49 1.31 -1.06 5.82
C GLY A 49 1.39 -0.32 7.17
N PRO A 50 0.25 0.08 7.76
CA PRO A 50 -1.12 -0.23 7.32
C PRO A 50 -1.63 0.64 6.16
N ALA A 51 -2.22 0.01 5.14
CA ALA A 51 -2.88 0.68 4.01
C ALA A 51 -4.07 -0.13 3.46
N ILE A 52 -5.04 0.56 2.86
CA ILE A 52 -6.16 -0.01 2.10
C ILE A 52 -5.97 0.40 0.65
N VAL A 53 -5.89 -0.58 -0.26
CA VAL A 53 -5.83 -0.33 -1.70
C VAL A 53 -7.20 -0.69 -2.28
N GLU A 54 -7.91 0.30 -2.81
CA GLU A 54 -9.24 0.13 -3.40
C GLU A 54 -9.13 -0.04 -4.91
N GLU A 55 -9.82 -1.07 -5.41
CA GLU A 55 -10.09 -1.33 -6.81
C GLU A 55 -11.59 -1.20 -7.05
N THR A 56 -12.02 -1.12 -8.30
CA THR A 56 -13.47 -1.09 -8.59
C THR A 56 -14.12 -2.41 -8.21
N GLU A 57 -13.40 -3.52 -8.41
CA GLU A 57 -13.87 -4.88 -8.21
C GLU A 57 -13.39 -5.52 -6.89
N SER A 58 -12.46 -4.89 -6.18
CA SER A 58 -11.79 -5.49 -5.02
C SER A 58 -11.30 -4.45 -4.01
N THR A 59 -10.88 -4.92 -2.84
CA THR A 59 -10.19 -4.09 -1.85
C THR A 59 -9.11 -4.94 -1.21
N THR A 60 -7.85 -4.51 -1.36
CA THR A 60 -6.70 -5.19 -0.79
C THR A 60 -6.26 -4.50 0.48
N PHE A 61 -6.07 -5.28 1.54
CA PHE A 61 -5.64 -4.78 2.83
C PHE A 61 -4.17 -5.11 3.09
N VAL A 62 -3.35 -4.07 3.25
CA VAL A 62 -1.94 -4.20 3.59
C VAL A 62 -1.80 -3.96 5.09
N GLY A 63 -1.66 -5.03 5.88
CA GLY A 63 -1.59 -4.94 7.34
C GLY A 63 -0.29 -4.32 7.87
N PRO A 64 -0.19 -4.00 9.18
CA PRO A 64 0.96 -3.31 9.78
C PRO A 64 2.29 -4.06 9.66
N GLN A 65 2.23 -5.38 9.49
CA GLN A 65 3.39 -6.26 9.28
C GLN A 65 3.56 -6.69 7.82
N TRP A 66 2.88 -6.01 6.90
CA TRP A 66 2.92 -6.30 5.48
C TRP A 66 3.45 -5.10 4.71
N THR A 67 4.09 -5.40 3.60
CA THR A 67 4.38 -4.45 2.53
C THR A 67 3.65 -4.89 1.27
N ALA A 68 3.48 -3.95 0.36
CA ALA A 68 3.05 -4.27 -0.99
C ALA A 68 3.84 -3.46 -2.01
N ASP A 69 4.14 -4.08 -3.14
CA ASP A 69 4.87 -3.45 -4.23
C ASP A 69 4.06 -3.59 -5.52
N VAL A 70 3.99 -2.52 -6.31
CA VAL A 70 3.49 -2.61 -7.68
C VAL A 70 4.64 -3.05 -8.57
N ASP A 71 4.65 -4.31 -9.02
CA ASP A 71 5.73 -4.81 -9.88
C ASP A 71 5.62 -4.27 -11.32
N ASP A 72 6.56 -4.67 -12.18
CA ASP A 72 6.70 -4.19 -13.56
C ASP A 72 5.52 -4.55 -14.49
N SER A 73 4.83 -5.66 -14.19
CA SER A 73 3.59 -6.08 -14.84
C SER A 73 2.38 -5.33 -14.32
N GLY A 74 2.58 -4.47 -13.31
CA GLY A 74 1.53 -3.74 -12.63
C GLY A 74 0.71 -4.62 -11.71
N SER A 75 1.19 -5.80 -11.31
CA SER A 75 0.53 -6.59 -10.25
C SER A 75 0.92 -6.08 -8.86
N LEU A 76 0.08 -6.37 -7.85
CA LEU A 76 0.34 -5.96 -6.46
C LEU A 76 0.88 -7.16 -5.71
N ILE A 77 2.15 -7.10 -5.32
CA ILE A 77 2.85 -8.20 -4.65
C ILE A 77 2.87 -7.92 -3.15
N LEU A 78 2.14 -8.71 -2.36
CA LEU A 78 2.12 -8.58 -0.91
C LEU A 78 3.19 -9.46 -0.27
N GLN A 79 3.92 -8.90 0.67
CA GLN A 79 4.92 -9.62 1.45
C GLN A 79 4.72 -9.36 2.94
N LYS A 80 4.71 -10.43 3.74
CA LYS A 80 4.75 -10.30 5.20
C LYS A 80 6.20 -10.04 5.61
N ARG A 81 6.45 -9.00 6.39
CA ARG A 81 7.75 -8.74 7.01
C ARG A 81 8.09 -9.93 7.91
N GLU A 82 9.21 -10.60 7.66
CA GLU A 82 9.70 -11.64 8.58
C GLU A 82 10.15 -10.99 9.89
N GLY A 83 9.53 -11.38 11.00
CA GLY A 83 9.79 -10.82 12.32
C GLY A 83 8.52 -10.26 12.98
N GLY A 84 7.65 -11.16 13.43
CA GLY A 84 6.46 -10.79 14.20
C GLY A 84 5.58 -12.00 14.44
N LYS A 85 5.65 -12.54 15.66
CA LYS A 85 4.71 -13.53 16.17
C LYS A 85 3.31 -12.93 16.25
#